data_AF-A0A9Q5I1B1-F1
#
_entry.id   AF-A0A9Q5I1B1-F1
#
_cell.length_a   1.000
_cell.length_b   1.000
_cell.length_c   1.000
_cell.angle_alpha   90.00
_cell.angle_beta   90.00
_cell.angle_gamma   90.00
#
_symmetry.space_group_name_H-M   'P 1'
#
loop_
_entity.id
_entity.type
_entity.pdbx_description
1 polymer ?
#
loop_
_entity_poly.entity_id
_entity_poly.type
_entity_poly.pdbx_seq_one_letter_code
_entity_poly.pdbx_strand_id
1 'polypeptide(L)'
;MQRVRNLTQHQITALTSFLSAPHSAAPLARLPLATPGVLESPAPVDFSKLTVNRKDPLFKLKIETELRREVRENIAHQRMIGSYVGRRHAMGLPVRGQSTQSNAKNARKFNRVERRL
;
A
#
# COMPACT_ATOMS: atom_id res chain seq x y z
N MET A 1 -5.29 -26.42 28.59
CA MET A 1 -4.26 -26.23 27.55
C MET A 1 -4.94 -26.20 26.18
N GLN A 2 -5.10 -25.03 25.56
CA GLN A 2 -5.66 -24.95 24.20
C GLN A 2 -4.62 -25.52 23.22
N ARG A 3 -5.01 -26.50 22.40
CA ARG A 3 -4.14 -27.08 21.36
C ARG A 3 -4.09 -26.12 20.17
N VAL A 4 -2.95 -26.04 19.48
CA VAL A 4 -2.72 -25.21 18.28
C VAL A 4 -3.80 -25.40 17.20
N ARG A 5 -4.43 -26.58 17.16
CA ARG A 5 -5.54 -26.92 16.25
C ARG A 5 -6.83 -26.12 16.48
N ASN A 6 -6.99 -25.48 17.63
CA ASN A 6 -8.19 -24.71 18.00
C ASN A 6 -8.02 -23.20 17.76
N LEU A 7 -6.91 -22.77 17.15
CA LEU A 7 -6.63 -21.37 16.88
C LEU A 7 -7.25 -20.93 15.56
N THR A 8 -7.72 -19.69 15.51
CA THR A 8 -8.19 -19.08 14.27
C THR A 8 -7.01 -18.76 13.35
N GLN A 9 -7.27 -18.63 12.04
CA GLN A 9 -6.23 -18.32 11.05
C GLN A 9 -5.46 -17.03 11.40
N HIS A 10 -6.15 -16.01 11.91
CA HIS A 10 -5.52 -14.75 12.35
C HIS A 10 -4.57 -14.95 13.54
N GLN A 11 -4.94 -15.81 14.50
CA GLN A 11 -4.09 -16.13 15.65
C GLN A 11 -2.84 -16.89 15.22
N ILE A 12 -2.97 -17.80 14.25
CA ILE A 12 -1.82 -18.51 13.66
C ILE A 12 -0.87 -17.52 12.97
N THR A 13 -1.40 -16.65 12.09
CA THR A 13 -0.59 -15.63 11.41
C THR A 13 0.12 -14.68 12.39
N ALA A 14 -0.58 -14.24 13.44
CA ALA A 14 -0.01 -13.40 14.48
C ALA A 14 1.13 -14.10 15.25
N LEU A 15 0.93 -15.36 15.64
CA LEU A 15 1.97 -16.15 16.31
C LEU A 15 3.17 -16.41 15.39
N THR A 16 2.95 -16.76 14.13
CA THR A 16 4.02 -16.94 13.16
C THR A 16 4.80 -15.64 12.93
N SER A 17 4.12 -14.50 12.84
CA SER A 17 4.76 -13.18 12.75
C SER A 17 5.60 -12.86 13.99
N PHE A 18 5.08 -13.14 15.18
CA PHE A 18 5.77 -12.89 16.45
C PHE A 18 7.03 -13.76 16.60
N LEU A 19 6.95 -15.05 16.25
CA LEU A 19 8.06 -16.00 16.36
C LEU A 19 9.14 -15.81 15.28
N SER A 20 8.77 -15.34 14.08
CA SER A 20 9.72 -15.14 12.98
C SER A 20 10.41 -13.77 12.98
N ALA A 21 9.74 -12.71 13.46
CA ALA A 21 10.29 -11.35 13.44
C ALA A 21 9.77 -10.49 14.63
N PRO A 22 10.24 -10.76 15.87
CA PRO A 22 9.69 -10.15 17.09
C PRO A 22 9.81 -8.63 17.16
N HIS A 23 10.79 -8.03 16.47
CA HIS A 23 11.05 -6.58 16.49
C HIS A 23 10.21 -5.80 15.48
N SER A 24 9.58 -6.47 14.51
CA SER A 24 8.66 -5.87 13.54
C SER A 24 7.19 -6.20 13.82
N ALA A 25 6.95 -7.12 14.76
CA ALA A 25 5.62 -7.56 15.12
C ALA A 25 4.88 -6.40 15.82
N ALA A 26 3.75 -5.99 15.27
CA ALA A 26 2.90 -4.99 15.89
C ALA A 26 2.45 -5.48 17.29
N PRO A 27 2.54 -4.65 18.34
CA PRO A 27 1.95 -5.00 19.63
C PRO A 27 0.46 -5.29 19.43
N LEU A 28 -0.01 -6.41 19.97
CA LEU A 28 -1.41 -6.83 19.83
C LEU A 28 -2.32 -5.74 20.39
N ALA A 29 -3.18 -5.17 19.53
CA ALA A 29 -4.18 -4.22 19.97
C ALA A 29 -5.18 -4.93 20.90
N ARG A 30 -5.26 -4.48 22.16
CA ARG A 30 -6.37 -4.85 23.06
C ARG A 30 -7.60 -4.07 22.61
N LEU A 31 -8.29 -4.60 21.60
CA LEU A 31 -9.59 -4.08 21.22
C LEU A 31 -10.61 -4.55 22.27
N PRO A 32 -11.48 -3.66 22.78
CA PRO A 32 -12.61 -4.10 23.58
C PRO A 32 -13.43 -5.08 22.73
N LEU A 33 -13.69 -6.26 23.26
CA LEU A 33 -14.57 -7.24 22.63
C LEU A 33 -15.95 -6.57 22.52
N ALA A 34 -16.49 -6.48 21.30
CA ALA A 34 -17.87 -6.05 21.11
C ALA A 34 -18.77 -7.00 21.93
N THR A 35 -19.69 -6.44 22.69
CA THR A 35 -20.75 -7.22 23.34
C THR A 35 -21.47 -8.02 22.25
N PRO A 36 -21.86 -9.29 22.49
CA PRO A 36 -22.59 -10.11 21.53
C PRO A 36 -24.07 -9.65 21.40
N GLY A 37 -24.27 -8.35 21.18
CA GLY A 37 -25.51 -7.78 20.73
C GLY A 37 -25.52 -7.83 19.21
N VAL A 38 -26.53 -8.48 18.63
CA VAL A 38 -26.84 -8.40 17.21
C VAL A 38 -27.14 -6.92 16.92
N LEU A 39 -26.15 -6.20 16.40
CA LEU A 39 -26.39 -4.88 15.84
C LEU A 39 -27.16 -5.11 14.54
N GLU A 40 -28.42 -4.67 14.53
CA GLU A 40 -29.21 -4.57 13.31
C GLU A 40 -28.38 -3.84 12.25
N SER A 41 -28.46 -4.33 11.01
CA SER A 41 -27.72 -3.73 9.90
C SER A 41 -28.07 -2.24 9.85
N PRO A 42 -27.08 -1.33 9.94
CA PRO A 42 -27.38 0.08 9.96
C PRO A 42 -28.17 0.43 8.69
N ALA A 43 -29.22 1.23 8.85
CA ALA A 43 -30.03 1.70 7.72
C ALA A 43 -29.12 2.26 6.60
N PRO A 44 -29.50 2.11 5.32
CA PRO A 44 -28.70 2.57 4.20
C PRO A 44 -28.25 4.02 4.44
N VAL A 45 -26.93 4.20 4.57
CA VAL A 45 -26.35 5.50 4.85
C VAL A 45 -26.66 6.38 3.64
N ASP A 46 -27.43 7.45 3.85
CA ASP A 46 -27.82 8.39 2.81
C ASP A 46 -26.61 9.24 2.40
N PHE A 47 -25.89 8.80 1.38
CA PHE A 47 -24.67 9.44 0.88
C PHE A 47 -24.89 10.88 0.40
N SER A 48 -26.15 11.30 0.16
CA SER A 48 -26.48 12.67 -0.24
C SER A 48 -26.18 13.71 0.86
N LYS A 49 -26.10 13.28 2.13
CA LYS A 49 -25.87 14.14 3.30
C LYS A 49 -24.44 14.10 3.83
N LEU A 50 -23.48 13.62 3.04
CA LEU A 50 -22.06 13.70 3.40
C LEU A 50 -21.61 15.17 3.34
N THR A 51 -21.84 15.91 4.42
CA THR A 51 -21.06 17.12 4.69
C THR A 51 -19.61 16.66 4.78
N VAL A 52 -18.77 17.05 3.80
CA VAL A 52 -17.34 16.78 3.81
C VAL A 52 -16.80 17.22 5.16
N ASN A 53 -16.45 16.25 6.01
CA ASN A 53 -15.91 16.51 7.33
C ASN A 53 -14.53 17.16 7.13
N ARG A 54 -14.50 18.49 7.06
CA ARG A 54 -13.26 19.28 6.91
C ARG A 54 -12.25 19.07 8.05
N LYS A 55 -12.64 18.33 9.09
CA LYS A 55 -11.78 17.94 10.22
C LYS A 55 -11.02 16.64 9.99
N ASP A 56 -11.27 15.92 8.90
CA ASP A 56 -10.58 14.67 8.62
C ASP A 56 -9.10 14.95 8.30
N PRO A 57 -8.13 14.37 9.04
CA PRO A 57 -6.71 14.63 8.82
C PRO A 57 -6.22 14.12 7.46
N LEU A 58 -6.97 13.21 6.83
CA LEU A 58 -6.70 12.65 5.52
C LEU A 58 -6.79 13.68 4.39
N PHE A 59 -7.59 14.74 4.55
CA PHE A 59 -7.78 15.75 3.51
C PHE A 59 -6.48 16.51 3.17
N LYS A 60 -5.53 16.59 4.11
CA LYS A 60 -4.22 17.25 3.89
C LYS A 60 -3.21 16.36 3.18
N LEU A 61 -3.48 15.06 3.07
CA LEU A 61 -2.56 14.09 2.50
C LEU A 61 -2.93 13.83 1.04
N LYS A 62 -1.90 13.72 0.20
CA LYS A 62 -2.07 13.27 -1.19
C LYS A 62 -2.32 11.77 -1.19
N ILE A 63 -3.52 11.36 -1.54
CA ILE A 63 -3.94 9.96 -1.49
C ILE A 63 -4.20 9.44 -2.91
N GLU A 64 -3.90 8.16 -3.11
CA GLU A 64 -4.24 7.35 -4.29
C GLU A 64 -4.06 8.06 -5.64
N THR A 65 -5.10 8.71 -6.16
CA THR A 65 -5.13 9.29 -7.50
C THR A 65 -4.17 10.45 -7.66
N GLU A 66 -4.13 11.35 -6.66
CA GLU A 66 -3.25 12.52 -6.69
C GLU A 66 -1.78 12.10 -6.61
N LEU A 67 -1.46 11.20 -5.70
CA LEU A 67 -0.11 10.66 -5.55
C LEU A 67 0.36 9.91 -6.82
N ARG A 68 -0.54 9.12 -7.43
CA ARG A 68 -0.26 8.42 -8.69
C ARG A 68 -0.02 9.38 -9.85
N ARG A 69 -0.76 10.49 -9.90
CA ARG A 69 -0.58 11.54 -10.90
C ARG A 69 0.76 12.23 -10.73
N GLU A 70 1.10 12.65 -9.52
CA GLU A 70 2.38 13.30 -9.21
C GLU A 70 3.58 12.43 -9.60
N VAL A 71 3.54 11.13 -9.30
CA VAL A 71 4.62 10.21 -9.70
C VAL A 71 4.76 10.11 -11.22
N ARG A 72 3.65 10.07 -11.96
CA ARG A 72 3.69 10.04 -13.44
C ARG A 72 4.22 11.35 -14.02
N GLU A 73 3.79 12.49 -13.48
CA GLU A 73 4.27 13.81 -13.89
C GLU A 73 5.78 13.95 -13.65
N ASN A 74 6.29 13.49 -12.52
CA ASN A 74 7.72 13.47 -12.23
C ASN A 74 8.53 12.64 -13.24
N ILE A 75 8.04 11.44 -13.60
CA ILE A 75 8.70 10.58 -14.61
C ILE A 75 8.64 11.22 -16.00
N ALA A 76 7.50 11.82 -16.37
CA ALA A 76 7.32 12.50 -17.64
C ALA A 76 8.26 13.72 -17.76
N HIS A 77 8.37 14.51 -16.69
CA HIS A 77 9.28 15.64 -16.60
C HIS A 77 10.75 15.20 -16.76
N GLN A 78 11.17 14.13 -16.08
CA GLN A 78 12.54 13.60 -16.21
C GLN A 78 12.84 13.08 -17.63
N ARG A 79 11.83 12.57 -18.34
CA ARG A 79 11.95 12.20 -19.76
C ARG A 79 12.04 13.42 -20.65
N MET A 80 11.22 14.45 -20.42
CA MET A 80 11.22 15.69 -21.19
C MET A 80 12.56 16.41 -21.11
N ILE A 81 13.16 16.48 -19.92
CA ILE A 81 14.51 17.04 -19.71
C ILE A 81 15.59 16.18 -20.42
N GLY A 82 15.32 14.91 -20.68
CA GLY A 82 16.30 13.99 -21.25
C GLY A 82 17.31 13.47 -20.22
N SER A 83 16.99 13.52 -18.93
CA SER A 83 17.85 13.00 -17.84
C SER A 83 18.13 11.50 -17.98
N TYR A 84 19.20 11.00 -17.35
CA TYR A 84 19.52 9.57 -17.32
C TYR A 84 18.31 8.74 -16.86
N VAL A 85 17.66 9.16 -15.77
CA VAL A 85 16.50 8.45 -15.22
C VAL A 85 15.34 8.38 -16.22
N GLY A 86 15.02 9.50 -16.86
CA GLY A 86 13.97 9.56 -17.88
C GLY A 86 14.22 8.60 -19.05
N ARG A 87 15.47 8.55 -19.54
CA ARG A 87 15.87 7.59 -20.59
C ARG A 87 15.74 6.14 -20.12
N ARG A 88 16.13 5.83 -18.89
CA ARG A 88 16.01 4.47 -18.32
C ARG A 88 14.56 4.04 -18.14
N HIS A 89 13.67 4.95 -17.72
CA HIS A 89 12.22 4.69 -17.68
C HIS A 89 11.63 4.44 -19.07
N ALA A 90 12.06 5.19 -20.08
CA ALA A 90 11.62 4.98 -21.47
C ALA A 90 12.10 3.64 -22.04
N MET A 91 13.32 3.23 -21.71
CA MET A 91 13.93 1.96 -22.14
C MET A 91 13.50 0.74 -21.30
N GLY A 92 12.74 0.93 -20.22
CA GLY A 92 12.39 -0.14 -19.29
C GLY A 92 13.59 -0.73 -18.54
N LEU A 93 14.64 0.04 -18.31
CA LEU A 93 15.83 -0.44 -17.62
C LEU A 93 15.84 -0.01 -16.14
N PRO A 94 16.63 -0.68 -15.28
CA PRO A 94 16.85 -0.24 -13.91
C PRO A 94 17.38 1.19 -13.86
N VAL A 95 16.79 2.00 -12.99
CA VAL A 95 17.08 3.43 -12.86
C VAL A 95 18.19 3.70 -11.84
N ARG A 96 18.27 2.89 -10.79
CA ARG A 96 19.14 3.12 -9.62
C ARG A 96 20.55 2.53 -9.78
N GLY A 97 21.10 2.57 -11.00
CA GLY A 97 22.48 2.08 -11.27
C GLY A 97 22.69 0.57 -11.11
N GLN A 98 21.62 -0.23 -11.13
CA GLN A 98 21.72 -1.68 -11.01
C GLN A 98 22.31 -2.30 -12.30
N SER A 99 23.11 -3.36 -12.15
CA SER A 99 23.64 -4.13 -13.29
C SER A 99 22.50 -4.73 -14.13
N THR A 100 22.68 -4.74 -15.45
CA THR A 100 21.68 -5.22 -16.41
C THR A 100 22.11 -6.43 -17.22
N GLN A 101 23.32 -6.94 -16.96
CA GLN A 101 23.91 -8.05 -17.72
C GLN A 101 23.14 -9.36 -17.50
N SER A 102 22.84 -9.69 -16.25
CA SER A 102 22.18 -10.96 -15.88
C SER A 102 20.71 -10.78 -15.51
N ASN A 103 20.38 -9.81 -14.65
CA ASN A 103 19.06 -9.69 -14.03
C ASN A 103 18.46 -8.29 -14.21
N ALA A 104 17.41 -8.18 -15.03
CA ALA A 104 16.64 -6.94 -15.20
C ALA A 104 15.14 -7.15 -15.51
N LYS A 105 14.62 -8.37 -15.30
CA LYS A 105 13.28 -8.78 -15.77
C LYS A 105 12.15 -7.90 -15.21
N ASN A 106 12.17 -7.62 -13.90
CA ASN A 106 11.14 -6.80 -13.25
C ASN A 106 11.18 -5.34 -13.72
N ALA A 107 12.38 -4.77 -13.86
CA ALA A 107 12.53 -3.40 -14.38
C ALA A 107 11.98 -3.30 -15.81
N ARG A 108 12.31 -4.27 -16.68
CA ARG A 108 11.78 -4.34 -18.06
C ARG A 108 10.27 -4.42 -18.13
N LYS A 109 9.64 -5.07 -17.14
CA LYS A 109 8.18 -5.19 -17.08
C LYS A 109 7.49 -3.94 -16.54
N PHE A 110 8.06 -3.28 -15.53
CA PHE A 110 7.35 -2.26 -14.74
C PHE A 110 7.86 -0.83 -14.93
N ASN A 111 9.11 -0.64 -15.36
CA ASN A 111 9.64 0.69 -15.66
C ASN A 111 9.14 1.11 -17.04
N ARG A 112 8.27 2.12 -17.05
CA ARG A 112 7.71 2.76 -18.23
C ARG A 112 7.40 4.21 -17.88
N VAL A 113 7.24 5.04 -18.91
CA VAL A 113 6.90 6.46 -18.76
C VAL A 113 5.53 6.60 -18.12
N GLU A 114 4.52 5.95 -18.69
CA GLU A 114 3.19 5.81 -18.08
C GLU A 114 3.18 4.67 -17.06
N ARG A 115 3.77 4.90 -15.88
CA ARG A 115 3.81 3.90 -14.81
C ARG A 115 2.38 3.62 -14.32
N ARG A 116 2.01 2.33 -14.28
CA ARG A 116 0.78 1.88 -13.62
C ARG A 116 1.15 1.48 -12.19
N LEU A 117 0.57 2.18 -11.23
CA LEU A 117 0.72 2.04 -9.78
C LEU A 117 -0.58 1.54 -9.17
#